data_AF-X1MV87-F1
#
_entry.id   AF-X1MV87-F1
#
_cell.length_a   1.000
_cell.length_b   1.000
_cell.length_c   1.000
_cell.angle_alpha   90.00
_cell.angle_beta   90.00
_cell.angle_gamma   90.00
#
_symmetry.space_group_name_H-M   'P 1'
#
loop_
_entity.id
_entity.type
_entity.pdbx_description
1 polymer ?
#
loop_
_entity_poly.entity_id
_entity_poly.type
_entity_poly.pdbx_seq_one_letter_code
_entity_poly.pdbx_strand_id
1 'polypeptide(L)' 'MVGDITEPNLGLGDIPKDIEAVYHLAGIHSLRQEDKDGLIWKTNVDGTRNVLEFCLKHNIPRLFFTSTAYTWPVNPY' A
#
# COMPACT_ATOMS: atom_id res chain seq x y z
N MET A 1 17.22 -1.18 -2.80
CA MET A 1 16.45 -2.43 -2.82
C MET A 1 15.32 -2.23 -3.81
N VAL A 2 15.04 -3.21 -4.68
CA VAL A 2 13.93 -3.14 -5.64
C VAL A 2 12.77 -3.95 -5.06
N GLY A 3 11.55 -3.46 -5.22
CA GLY A 3 10.34 -4.11 -4.73
C GLY A 3 9.08 -3.53 -5.38
N ASP A 4 7.98 -4.26 -5.27
CA ASP A 4 6.66 -3.90 -5.78
C ASP A 4 5.61 -4.40 -4.79
N ILE A 5 4.78 -3.50 -4.27
CA ILE A 5 3.75 -3.86 -3.28
C ILE A 5 2.67 -4.76 -3.87
N THR A 6 2.53 -4.82 -5.19
CA THR A 6 1.56 -5.68 -5.86
C THR A 6 2.00 -7.15 -5.94
N GLU A 7 3.23 -7.44 -5.52
CA GLU A 7 3.82 -8.78 -5.50
C GLU A 7 3.87 -9.37 -4.09
N PRO A 8 3.86 -10.71 -3.95
CA PRO A 8 4.06 -11.38 -2.66
C PRO A 8 5.39 -10.96 -2.00
N ASN A 9 5.39 -10.85 -0.67
CA ASN A 9 6.53 -10.31 0.11
C ASN A 9 7.07 -8.96 -0.43
N LEU A 10 6.21 -8.15 -1.03
CA LEU A 10 6.55 -6.83 -1.60
C LEU A 10 7.60 -6.90 -2.72
N GLY A 11 7.77 -8.06 -3.36
CA GLY A 11 8.80 -8.28 -4.38
C GLY A 11 10.24 -8.17 -3.85
N LEU A 12 10.43 -8.19 -2.53
CA LEU A 12 11.75 -8.04 -1.92
C LEU A 12 12.50 -9.38 -1.93
N GLY A 13 13.73 -9.36 -2.43
CA GLY A 13 14.63 -10.51 -2.36
C GLY A 13 15.18 -10.73 -0.95
N ASP A 14 15.76 -9.69 -0.35
CA ASP A 14 16.27 -9.71 1.02
C ASP A 14 15.37 -8.87 1.93
N ILE A 15 14.94 -9.45 3.05
CA ILE A 15 14.04 -8.77 4.00
C ILE A 15 14.87 -8.28 5.19
N PRO A 16 14.86 -6.97 5.49
CA PRO A 16 15.52 -6.43 6.68
C PRO A 16 15.00 -7.12 7.95
N LYS A 17 15.90 -7.43 8.88
CA LYS A 17 15.54 -7.95 10.20
C LYS A 17 15.08 -6.81 11.11
N ASP A 18 14.29 -7.15 12.12
CA ASP A 18 13.94 -6.26 13.23
C ASP A 18 13.25 -4.95 12.80
N ILE A 19 12.33 -5.04 11.83
CA ILE A 19 11.54 -3.89 11.39
C ILE A 19 10.52 -3.52 12.49
N GLU A 20 10.69 -2.34 13.07
CA GLU A 20 9.82 -1.86 14.16
C GLU A 20 8.55 -1.15 13.66
N ALA A 21 8.55 -0.64 12.43
CA ALA A 21 7.42 0.05 11.84
C ALA A 21 7.49 0.06 10.31
N VAL A 22 6.32 0.09 9.66
CA VAL A 22 6.17 0.35 8.23
C VAL A 22 5.39 1.64 8.02
N TYR A 23 5.90 2.51 7.15
CA TYR A 23 5.22 3.71 6.68
C TYR A 23 4.75 3.45 5.24
N HIS A 24 3.48 3.08 5.08
CA HIS A 24 2.88 2.76 3.78
C HIS A 24 2.38 4.02 3.09
N LEU A 25 3.25 4.59 2.24
CA LEU A 25 3.00 5.78 1.43
C LEU A 25 2.76 5.43 -0.05
N ALA A 26 2.96 4.16 -0.43
CA ALA A 26 2.86 3.72 -1.81
C ALA A 26 1.39 3.62 -2.23
N GLY A 27 1.05 4.34 -3.29
CA GLY A 27 -0.28 4.33 -3.88
C GLY A 27 -0.30 5.14 -5.17
N ILE A 28 -1.15 4.74 -6.11
CA ILE A 28 -1.41 5.51 -7.32
C ILE A 28 -2.60 6.42 -7.04
N HIS A 29 -2.37 7.72 -7.20
CA HIS A 29 -3.41 8.71 -7.01
C HIS A 29 -3.77 9.37 -8.35
N SER A 30 -5.03 9.23 -8.77
CA SER A 30 -5.59 9.90 -9.93
C SER A 30 -7.00 10.39 -9.62
N LEU A 31 -7.19 11.72 -9.63
CA LEU A 31 -8.47 12.36 -9.27
C LEU A 31 -9.46 12.47 -10.43
N ARG A 32 -8.98 12.32 -11.67
CA ARG A 32 -9.75 12.66 -12.88
C ARG A 32 -9.84 11.51 -13.88
N GLN A 33 -9.24 10.37 -13.58
CA GLN A 33 -9.25 9.22 -14.46
C GLN A 33 -9.84 8.04 -13.73
N GLU A 34 -10.78 7.38 -14.40
CA GLU A 34 -11.24 6.06 -14.00
C GLU A 34 -10.06 5.08 -13.99
N ASP A 35 -10.16 4.06 -13.14
CA ASP A 35 -9.19 2.98 -13.08
C ASP A 35 -9.37 2.01 -14.26
N LYS A 36 -9.06 2.48 -15.47
CA LYS A 36 -9.33 1.74 -16.72
C LYS A 36 -8.60 0.41 -16.79
N ASP A 37 -7.38 0.36 -16.27
CA ASP A 37 -6.50 -0.81 -16.35
C ASP A 37 -6.47 -1.60 -15.03
N GLY A 38 -7.30 -1.24 -14.04
CA GLY A 38 -7.33 -1.88 -12.71
C GLY A 38 -6.08 -1.62 -11.86
N LEU A 39 -5.18 -0.75 -12.31
CA LEU A 39 -3.88 -0.52 -11.68
C LEU A 39 -4.02 0.24 -10.36
N ILE A 40 -5.01 1.13 -10.23
CA ILE A 40 -5.30 1.84 -8.98
C ILE A 40 -5.79 0.84 -7.95
N TRP A 41 -6.72 -0.05 -8.30
CA TRP A 41 -7.20 -1.11 -7.42
C TRP A 41 -6.07 -2.05 -7.02
N LYS A 42 -5.33 -2.58 -8.01
CA LYS A 42 -4.22 -3.51 -7.78
C LYS A 42 -3.18 -2.91 -6.84
N THR A 43 -2.85 -1.64 -7.00
CA THR A 43 -1.84 -0.97 -6.17
C THR A 43 -2.39 -0.60 -4.80
N ASN A 44 -3.53 0.10 -4.75
CA ASN A 44 -3.99 0.74 -3.53
C ASN A 44 -4.79 -0.20 -2.63
N VAL A 45 -5.45 -1.22 -3.20
CA VAL A 45 -6.23 -2.20 -2.44
C VAL A 45 -5.43 -3.48 -2.26
N ASP A 46 -5.08 -4.15 -3.36
CA ASP A 46 -4.38 -5.44 -3.27
C ASP A 46 -2.95 -5.26 -2.76
N GLY A 47 -2.24 -4.23 -3.20
CA GLY A 47 -0.91 -3.91 -2.68
C GLY A 47 -0.91 -3.54 -1.20
N THR A 48 -1.93 -2.82 -0.72
CA THR A 48 -2.10 -2.54 0.72
C THR A 48 -2.35 -3.84 1.51
N ARG A 49 -3.11 -4.79 0.94
CA ARG A 49 -3.28 -6.12 1.55
C ARG A 49 -1.94 -6.85 1.68
N ASN A 50 -1.11 -6.84 0.64
CA ASN A 50 0.22 -7.44 0.68
C ASN A 50 1.12 -6.79 1.74
N VAL A 51 1.06 -5.47 1.93
CA VAL A 51 1.79 -4.77 3.00
C VAL A 51 1.32 -5.21 4.39
N LEU A 52 0.02 -5.38 4.59
CA LEU A 52 -0.54 -5.89 5.85
C LEU A 52 -0.08 -7.33 6.11
N GLU A 53 -0.16 -8.20 5.10
CA GLU A 53 0.32 -9.58 5.18
C GLU A 53 1.81 -9.66 5.48
N PHE A 54 2.63 -8.80 4.86
CA PHE A 54 4.05 -8.67 5.16
C PHE A 54 4.28 -8.27 6.63
N CYS A 55 3.55 -7.28 7.14
CA CYS A 55 3.66 -6.88 8.54
C CYS A 55 3.30 -8.02 9.49
N LEU A 56 2.21 -8.74 9.22
CA LEU A 56 1.79 -9.89 10.02
C LEU A 56 2.83 -11.02 10.00
N LYS A 57 3.31 -11.38 8.81
CA LYS A 57 4.30 -12.46 8.61
C LYS A 57 5.62 -12.17 9.34
N HIS A 58 6.04 -10.91 9.36
CA HIS A 58 7.31 -10.49 9.95
C HIS A 58 7.17 -9.95 11.38
N ASN A 59 5.99 -10.10 12.01
CA ASN A 59 5.69 -9.61 13.36
C ASN A 59 6.02 -8.12 13.55
N ILE A 60 5.78 -7.30 12.52
CA ILE A 60 6.02 -5.87 12.55
C ILE A 60 4.90 -5.22 13.36
N PRO A 61 5.22 -4.53 14.48
CA PRO A 61 4.20 -4.14 15.46
C PRO A 61 3.41 -2.88 15.06
N ARG A 62 3.85 -2.11 14.06
CA ARG A 62 3.26 -0.82 13.70
C ARG A 62 3.19 -0.62 12.19
N LEU A 63 2.03 -0.22 11.71
CA LEU A 63 1.79 0.26 10.35
C LEU A 63 1.19 1.66 10.38
N PHE A 64 1.82 2.59 9.68
CA PHE A 64 1.28 3.91 9.40
C PHE A 64 0.80 3.95 7.95
N PHE A 65 -0.51 3.98 7.74
CA PHE A 65 -1.12 4.01 6.42
C PHE A 65 -1.54 5.43 6.03
N THR A 66 -1.15 5.88 4.83
CA THR A 66 -1.59 7.18 4.30
C THR A 66 -2.75 7.00 3.32
N SER A 67 -3.95 7.39 3.76
CA SER A 67 -5.15 7.47 2.92
C SER A 67 -5.33 8.88 2.34
N THR A 68 -6.50 9.17 1.78
CA THR A 68 -6.83 10.48 1.19
C THR A 68 -8.14 11.05 1.74
N ALA A 69 -8.22 12.39 1.82
CA ALA A 69 -9.45 13.11 2.15
C ALA A 69 -10.55 12.91 1.08
N TYR A 70 -10.17 12.50 -0.13
CA TYR A 70 -11.09 12.19 -1.24
C TYR A 70 -11.81 10.84 -1.11
N THR A 71 -11.77 10.22 0.07
CA THR A 71 -12.62 9.05 0.40
C THR A 71 -14.08 9.46 0.68
N TRP A 72 -14.33 10.75 0.93
CA TRP A 72 -15.67 11.27 1.05
C TRP A 72 -16.32 11.49 -0.33
N PRO A 73 -17.56 11.03 -0.57
CA PRO A 73 -18.15 10.99 -1.91
C PRO A 73 -18.38 12.36 -2.57
N VAL A 74 -18.41 13.45 -1.82
CA VAL A 74 -18.50 14.84 -2.32
C VAL A 74 -17.89 15.77 -1.28
N ASN A 75 -16.84 16.54 -1.59
CA ASN A 75 -16.44 17.65 -0.71
C ASN A 75 -17.58 18.69 -0.71
N PRO A 76 -18.28 18.94 0.42
CA PRO A 76 -19.41 19.86 0.46
C PRO A 76 -18.99 21.34 0.49
N TYR A 77 -17.69 21.62 0.42
CA TYR A 77 -17.09 22.96 0.40
C TYR A 77 -16.48 23.28 -0.97
#